data_AF-M0GC47-F1
#
_entry.id   AF-M0GC47-F1
#
_cell.length_a   1.000
_cell.length_b   1.000
_cell.length_c   1.000
_cell.angle_alpha   90.00
_cell.angle_beta   90.00
_cell.angle_gamma   90.00
#
_symmetry.space_group_name_H-M   'P 1'
#
loop_
_entity.id
_entity.type
_entity.pdbx_description
1 polymer ?
#
loop_
_entity_poly.entity_id
_entity_poly.type
_entity_poly.pdbx_seq_one_letter_code
_entity_poly.pdbx_strand_id
1 'polypeptide(L)'
;MIVTTTESVVGRDIEETLGAVRGNTIRARNVGRDITQGLRNIVGGELKSYTGLMAEARDEATDRMVAEAEAMGADAVVGVRYVTAEVAQGAAEILAYGTAVTLGGGTAPDADAESASESNADVA
;
A
#
# COMPACT_ATOMS: atom_id res chain seq x y z
N MET A 1 -8.91 4.98 -4.46
CA MET A 1 -8.86 3.78 -3.60
C MET A 1 -7.93 4.04 -2.41
N ILE A 2 -8.29 3.59 -1.20
CA ILE A 2 -7.38 3.64 -0.03
C ILE A 2 -6.41 2.47 -0.09
N VAL A 3 -5.12 2.70 0.13
CA VAL A 3 -4.11 1.63 0.18
C VAL A 3 -3.34 1.79 1.50
N THR A 4 -3.32 0.74 2.32
CA THR A 4 -2.65 0.79 3.62
C THR A 4 -1.93 -0.51 3.95
N THR A 5 -0.86 -0.39 4.72
CA THR A 5 -0.11 -1.53 5.25
C THR A 5 -0.75 -2.12 6.50
N THR A 6 -1.67 -1.40 7.15
CA THR A 6 -2.47 -1.90 8.28
C THR A 6 -3.57 -2.85 7.79
N GLU A 7 -4.04 -3.74 8.66
CA GLU A 7 -5.12 -4.69 8.34
C GLU A 7 -6.52 -4.04 8.33
N SER A 8 -6.64 -2.78 8.76
CA SER A 8 -7.89 -2.01 8.81
C SER A 8 -7.65 -0.54 8.48
N VAL A 9 -8.75 0.20 8.26
CA VAL A 9 -8.75 1.66 8.01
C VAL A 9 -9.38 2.36 9.20
N VAL A 10 -8.68 3.31 9.82
CA VAL A 10 -9.19 4.01 10.99
C VAL A 10 -10.45 4.80 10.63
N GLY A 11 -11.50 4.66 11.44
CA GLY A 11 -12.78 5.33 11.24
C GLY A 11 -13.59 4.79 10.06
N ARG A 12 -13.30 3.58 9.56
CA ARG A 12 -14.06 2.90 8.51
C ARG A 12 -14.11 1.40 8.81
N ASP A 13 -15.30 0.83 8.81
CA ASP A 13 -15.47 -0.63 8.95
C ASP A 13 -15.31 -1.32 7.59
N ILE A 14 -14.70 -2.52 7.60
CA ILE A 14 -14.66 -3.39 6.44
C ILE A 14 -16.01 -4.12 6.33
N GLU A 15 -16.75 -3.89 5.25
CA GLU A 15 -18.05 -4.53 5.01
C GLU A 15 -17.89 -5.90 4.36
N GLU A 16 -17.02 -6.01 3.36
CA GLU A 16 -16.76 -7.27 2.65
C GLU A 16 -15.27 -7.41 2.32
N THR A 17 -14.76 -8.63 2.44
CA THR A 17 -13.45 -9.02 1.92
C THR A 17 -13.61 -9.65 0.55
N LEU A 18 -13.09 -9.00 -0.47
CA LEU A 18 -13.25 -9.43 -1.87
C LEU A 18 -12.19 -10.44 -2.28
N GLY A 19 -11.02 -10.42 -1.63
CA GLY A 19 -9.95 -11.40 -1.84
C GLY A 19 -8.57 -10.79 -1.94
N ALA A 20 -7.59 -11.63 -2.25
CA ALA A 20 -6.21 -11.19 -2.46
C ALA A 20 -6.04 -10.51 -3.82
N VAL A 21 -5.27 -9.43 -3.85
CA VAL A 21 -4.89 -8.70 -5.08
C VAL A 21 -3.38 -8.52 -5.14
N ARG A 22 -2.85 -8.36 -6.34
CA ARG A 22 -1.43 -8.27 -6.61
C ARG A 22 -1.11 -7.45 -7.86
N GLY A 23 0.08 -6.88 -7.87
CA GLY A 23 0.66 -6.28 -9.05
C GLY A 23 2.16 -6.46 -9.01
N ASN A 24 2.74 -6.89 -10.12
CA ASN A 24 4.17 -7.12 -10.22
C ASN A 24 4.77 -6.37 -11.41
N THR A 25 6.06 -6.07 -11.33
CA THR A 25 6.85 -5.61 -12.47
C THR A 25 8.26 -6.18 -12.41
N ILE A 26 8.88 -6.39 -13.57
CA ILE A 26 10.24 -6.94 -13.68
C ILE A 26 11.16 -5.87 -14.26
N ARG A 27 12.28 -5.60 -13.60
CA ARG A 27 13.30 -4.63 -14.03
C ARG A 27 14.60 -5.36 -14.37
N ALA A 28 15.11 -5.15 -15.57
CA ALA A 28 16.37 -5.74 -16.04
C ALA A 28 17.58 -4.83 -15.75
N ARG A 29 18.73 -5.44 -15.47
CA ARG A 29 20.04 -4.80 -15.25
C ARG A 29 20.47 -3.91 -16.42
N ASN A 30 20.05 -4.21 -17.64
CA ASN A 30 20.38 -3.40 -18.81
C ASN A 30 19.73 -2.01 -18.78
N VAL A 31 18.60 -1.84 -18.07
CA VAL A 31 18.02 -0.51 -17.76
C VAL A 31 18.93 0.28 -16.81
N GLY A 32 19.68 -0.41 -15.95
CA GLY A 32 20.65 0.19 -15.02
C GLY A 32 22.08 0.35 -15.56
N ARG A 33 22.40 -0.21 -16.74
CA ARG A 33 23.76 -0.13 -17.31
C ARG A 33 24.12 1.32 -17.68
N ASP A 34 23.19 2.08 -18.23
CA ASP A 34 23.41 3.49 -18.53
C ASP A 34 23.58 4.33 -17.25
N ILE A 35 22.87 3.94 -16.19
CA ILE A 35 22.97 4.55 -14.86
C ILE A 35 24.35 4.31 -14.21
N THR A 36 24.94 3.12 -14.37
CA THR A 36 26.28 2.84 -13.84
C THR A 36 27.40 3.69 -14.45
N GLN A 37 27.21 4.28 -15.64
CA GLN A 37 28.18 5.24 -16.19
C GLN A 37 28.13 6.60 -15.46
N GLY A 38 26.95 7.02 -14.97
CA GLY A 38 26.77 8.26 -14.20
C GLY A 38 27.15 8.16 -12.72
N LEU A 39 27.21 6.95 -12.16
CA LEU A 39 27.46 6.70 -10.73
C LEU A 39 28.95 6.57 -10.35
N ARG A 40 29.88 6.57 -11.31
CA ARG A 40 31.32 6.40 -11.07
C ARG A 40 31.96 7.45 -10.13
N ASN A 41 31.22 8.50 -9.78
CA ASN A 41 31.68 9.58 -8.90
C ASN A 41 31.03 9.60 -7.50
N ILE A 42 30.17 8.64 -7.13
CA ILE A 42 29.51 8.65 -5.81
C ILE A 42 30.32 7.81 -4.81
N VAL A 43 31.10 8.49 -3.97
CA VAL A 43 31.74 7.90 -2.79
C VAL A 43 30.78 8.04 -1.60
N GLY A 44 30.24 6.91 -1.12
CA GLY A 44 29.60 6.77 0.20
C GLY A 44 28.14 7.23 0.36
N GLY A 45 27.46 7.65 -0.72
CA GLY A 45 26.08 8.15 -0.69
C GLY A 45 25.03 7.21 -1.31
N GLU A 46 23.77 7.67 -1.28
CA GLU A 46 22.64 6.97 -1.91
C GLU A 46 22.79 6.90 -3.44
N LEU A 47 22.48 5.73 -4.01
CA LEU A 47 22.43 5.53 -5.46
C LEU A 47 21.13 6.11 -6.04
N LYS A 48 21.00 7.45 -6.09
CA LYS A 48 19.76 8.16 -6.46
C LYS A 48 19.05 7.63 -7.70
N SER A 49 19.79 7.29 -8.75
CA SER A 49 19.22 6.75 -9.98
C SER A 49 18.62 5.35 -9.79
N TYR A 50 19.24 4.49 -8.97
CA TYR A 50 18.65 3.21 -8.59
C TYR A 50 17.46 3.40 -7.65
N THR A 51 17.52 4.38 -6.74
CA THR A 51 16.36 4.73 -5.90
C THR A 51 15.17 5.16 -6.75
N GLY A 52 15.40 6.01 -7.75
CA GLY A 52 14.38 6.43 -8.71
C GLY A 52 13.75 5.26 -9.46
N LEU A 53 14.58 4.37 -10.02
CA LEU A 53 14.08 3.15 -10.69
C LEU A 53 13.26 2.25 -9.75
N MET A 54 13.67 2.14 -8.49
CA MET A 54 12.95 1.34 -7.49
C MET A 54 11.65 2.01 -7.05
N ALA A 55 11.57 3.34 -7.07
CA ALA A 55 10.32 4.07 -6.85
C ALA A 55 9.36 3.81 -8.00
N GLU A 56 9.78 4.06 -9.25
CA GLU A 56 8.96 3.82 -10.45
C GLU A 56 8.48 2.36 -10.55
N ALA A 57 9.31 1.41 -10.17
CA ALA A 57 8.94 -0.01 -10.16
C ALA A 57 7.93 -0.35 -9.06
N ARG A 58 7.99 0.28 -7.89
CA ARG A 58 6.97 0.13 -6.85
C ARG A 58 5.66 0.78 -7.26
N ASP A 59 5.70 1.96 -7.86
CA ASP A 59 4.50 2.66 -8.32
C ASP A 59 3.78 1.81 -9.37
N GLU A 60 4.49 1.29 -10.38
CA GLU A 60 3.89 0.41 -11.39
C GLU A 60 3.31 -0.89 -10.80
N ALA A 61 3.98 -1.50 -9.83
CA ALA A 61 3.47 -2.68 -9.14
C ALA A 61 2.20 -2.34 -8.32
N THR A 62 2.18 -1.17 -7.68
CA THR A 62 1.05 -0.68 -6.88
C THR A 62 -0.14 -0.38 -7.77
N ASP A 63 0.05 0.32 -8.88
CA ASP A 63 -1.00 0.67 -9.83
C ASP A 63 -1.67 -0.58 -10.41
N ARG A 64 -0.89 -1.64 -10.70
CA ARG A 64 -1.44 -2.93 -11.14
C ARG A 64 -2.27 -3.63 -10.07
N MET A 65 -1.81 -3.62 -8.83
CA MET A 65 -2.56 -4.18 -7.69
C MET A 65 -3.87 -3.41 -7.44
N VAL A 66 -3.81 -2.08 -7.54
CA VAL A 66 -4.99 -1.20 -7.42
C VAL A 66 -5.97 -1.47 -8.56
N ALA A 67 -5.50 -1.58 -9.80
CA ALA A 67 -6.35 -1.89 -10.94
C ALA A 67 -7.06 -3.26 -10.80
N GLU A 68 -6.38 -4.28 -10.25
CA GLU A 68 -7.00 -5.56 -9.93
C GLU A 68 -8.09 -5.41 -8.85
N ALA A 69 -7.83 -4.63 -7.79
CA ALA A 69 -8.81 -4.35 -6.75
C ALA A 69 -10.02 -3.54 -7.27
N GLU A 70 -9.79 -2.56 -8.15
CA GLU A 70 -10.86 -1.76 -8.79
C GLU A 70 -11.75 -2.64 -9.65
N ALA A 71 -11.17 -3.59 -10.38
CA ALA A 71 -11.92 -4.56 -11.17
C ALA A 71 -12.80 -5.49 -10.31
N MET A 72 -12.48 -5.65 -9.02
CA MET A 72 -13.28 -6.39 -8.03
C MET A 72 -14.34 -5.51 -7.35
N GLY A 73 -14.34 -4.20 -7.59
CA GLY A 73 -15.25 -3.27 -6.92
C GLY A 73 -14.81 -2.86 -5.50
N ALA A 74 -13.51 -2.96 -5.20
CA ALA A 74 -12.99 -2.59 -3.90
C ALA A 74 -12.99 -1.07 -3.66
N ASP A 75 -13.12 -0.67 -2.39
CA ASP A 75 -12.88 0.70 -1.94
C ASP A 75 -11.44 0.90 -1.42
N ALA A 76 -10.85 -0.20 -0.93
CA ALA A 76 -9.52 -0.20 -0.34
C ALA A 76 -8.75 -1.51 -0.56
N VAL A 77 -7.43 -1.41 -0.43
CA VAL A 77 -6.51 -2.55 -0.25
C VAL A 77 -5.82 -2.39 1.10
N VAL A 78 -6.04 -3.36 2.00
CA VAL A 78 -5.44 -3.41 3.33
C VAL A 78 -4.33 -4.46 3.39
N GLY A 79 -3.51 -4.41 4.44
CA GLY A 79 -2.45 -5.41 4.66
C GLY A 79 -1.38 -5.41 3.57
N VAL A 80 -1.16 -4.28 2.90
CA VAL A 80 -0.28 -4.21 1.73
C VAL A 80 1.16 -4.54 2.11
N ARG A 81 1.82 -5.35 1.28
CA ARG A 81 3.22 -5.72 1.40
C ARG A 81 3.92 -5.60 0.05
N TYR A 82 5.22 -5.31 0.10
CA TYR A 82 6.10 -5.31 -1.06
C TYR A 82 7.17 -6.38 -0.89
N VAL A 83 7.40 -7.15 -1.94
CA VAL A 83 8.46 -8.17 -2.02
C VAL A 83 9.31 -7.87 -3.24
N THR A 84 10.61 -8.14 -3.13
CA THR A 84 11.55 -8.07 -4.24
C THR A 84 12.28 -9.40 -4.36
N ALA A 85 12.36 -9.95 -5.56
CA ALA A 85 13.04 -11.22 -5.83
C ALA A 85 13.84 -11.14 -7.13
N GLU A 86 15.03 -11.75 -7.16
CA GLU A 86 15.73 -11.97 -8.44
C GLU A 86 15.03 -13.13 -9.16
N VAL A 87 14.48 -12.85 -10.35
CA VAL A 87 13.71 -13.84 -11.15
C VAL A 87 14.52 -14.41 -12.30
N ALA A 88 15.57 -13.71 -12.72
CA ALA A 88 16.56 -14.18 -13.69
C ALA A 88 17.88 -13.44 -13.44
N GLN A 89 18.97 -13.93 -14.02
CA GLN A 89 20.28 -13.29 -13.89
C GLN A 89 20.20 -11.83 -14.33
N GLY A 90 20.26 -10.92 -13.37
CA GLY A 90 20.13 -9.50 -13.65
C GLY A 90 18.73 -9.02 -13.98
N ALA A 91 17.68 -9.68 -13.51
CA ALA A 91 16.32 -9.15 -13.51
C ALA A 91 15.68 -9.38 -12.15
N ALA A 92 15.11 -8.32 -11.58
CA ALA A 92 14.41 -8.37 -10.30
C ALA A 92 12.93 -8.05 -10.50
N GLU A 93 12.08 -8.84 -9.86
CA GLU A 93 10.66 -8.56 -9.69
C GLU A 93 10.45 -7.67 -8.47
N ILE A 94 9.54 -6.71 -8.59
CA ILE A 94 8.85 -6.08 -7.46
C ILE A 94 7.40 -6.53 -7.51
N LEU A 95 6.92 -7.11 -6.41
CA LEU A 95 5.55 -7.56 -6.21
C LEU A 95 4.93 -6.73 -5.08
N ALA A 96 3.82 -6.05 -5.38
CA ALA A 96 2.89 -5.51 -4.39
C ALA A 96 1.72 -6.48 -4.25
N TYR A 97 1.30 -6.77 -3.01
CA TYR A 97 0.09 -7.56 -2.77
C TYR A 97 -0.61 -7.10 -1.48
N GLY A 98 -1.90 -7.41 -1.39
CA GLY A 98 -2.73 -7.12 -0.22
C GLY A 98 -4.12 -7.74 -0.34
N THR A 99 -5.05 -7.26 0.47
CA THR A 99 -6.44 -7.75 0.50
C THR A 99 -7.38 -6.64 0.06
N ALA A 100 -8.12 -6.87 -1.03
CA ALA A 100 -9.17 -5.98 -1.52
C ALA A 100 -10.42 -6.08 -0.63
N VAL A 101 -10.96 -4.94 -0.23
CA VAL A 101 -12.11 -4.83 0.67
C VAL A 101 -13.06 -3.70 0.23
N THR A 102 -14.33 -3.84 0.58
CA THR A 102 -15.29 -2.71 0.58
C THR A 102 -15.35 -2.07 1.96
N LEU A 103 -15.58 -0.77 2.02
CA LEU A 103 -15.60 -0.01 3.26
C LEU A 103 -16.96 0.65 3.50
N GLY A 104 -17.51 0.41 4.67
CA GLY A 104 -18.75 1.05 5.11
C GLY A 104 -18.60 2.52 5.46
N GLY A 105 -19.74 3.15 5.72
CA GLY A 105 -19.83 4.51 6.25
C GLY A 105 -19.29 4.55 7.67
N GLY A 106 -18.14 5.19 7.87
CA GLY A 106 -17.52 5.35 9.18
C GLY A 106 -18.43 6.10 10.14
N THR A 107 -18.71 5.51 11.30
CA THR A 107 -19.26 6.28 12.42
C THR A 107 -18.18 7.26 12.89
N ALA A 108 -18.51 8.54 12.95
CA ALA A 108 -17.68 9.52 13.66
C ALA A 108 -17.41 8.99 15.08
N PRO A 109 -16.23 9.25 15.66
CA PRO A 109 -15.92 8.77 17.00
C PRO A 109 -16.97 9.32 17.97
N ASP A 110 -17.75 8.40 18.53
CA ASP A 110 -18.86 8.53 19.47
C ASP A 110 -19.12 9.95 20.00
N ALA A 111 -20.05 10.66 19.37
CA ALA A 111 -20.69 11.84 19.96
C ALA A 111 -21.71 11.47 21.07
N ASP A 112 -21.97 10.18 21.27
CA ASP A 112 -23.02 9.66 22.17
C ASP A 112 -22.52 9.23 23.55
N ALA A 113 -21.21 9.33 23.83
CA ALA A 113 -20.65 8.88 25.10
C ALA A 113 -20.81 9.90 26.26
N GLU A 114 -21.23 11.14 26.00
CA GLU A 114 -21.24 12.22 27.00
C GLU A 114 -22.63 12.47 27.63
N SER A 115 -23.72 11.87 27.14
CA SER A 115 -25.08 12.14 27.66
C SER A 115 -25.53 11.21 28.81
N ALA A 116 -24.69 10.28 29.27
CA ALA A 116 -25.09 9.27 30.26
C ALA A 116 -24.69 9.58 31.72
N SER A 117 -24.01 10.70 32.01
CA SER A 117 -23.53 11.00 33.37
C SER A 117 -24.34 12.01 34.19
N GLU A 118 -25.36 12.67 33.63
CA GLU A 118 -26.04 13.78 34.34
C GLU A 118 -27.39 13.43 35.00
N SER A 119 -27.93 12.20 34.88
CA SER A 119 -29.29 11.90 35.35
C SER A 119 -29.44 11.35 36.78
N ASN A 120 -28.41 11.36 37.62
CA ASN A 120 -28.46 10.73 38.97
C ASN A 120 -28.10 11.65 40.16
N ALA A 121 -28.19 12.97 40.00
CA ALA A 121 -27.87 13.91 41.09
C ALA A 121 -29.07 14.38 41.95
N ASP A 122 -30.30 13.93 41.69
CA ASP A 122 -31.51 14.44 42.37
C ASP A 122 -32.28 13.36 43.18
N VAL A 123 -31.58 12.59 44.01
CA VAL A 123 -32.22 11.89 45.16
C VAL A 123 -31.21 11.71 46.30
N ALA A 124 -31.08 12.70 47.20
CA ALA A 124 -30.71 12.51 48.62
C ALA A 124 -30.84 13.83 49.40
#